data_AF-A0A3M1ACT2-F1
#
_entry.id   AF-A0A3M1ACT2-F1
#
_cell.length_a   1.000
_cell.length_b   1.000
_cell.length_c   1.000
_cell.angle_alpha   90.00
_cell.angle_beta   90.00
_cell.angle_gamma   90.00
#
_symmetry.space_group_name_H-M   'P 1'
#
loop_
_entity.id
_entity.type
_entity.pdbx_description
1 polymer ?
#
loop_
_entity_poly.entity_id
_entity_poly.type
_entity_poly.pdbx_seq_one_letter_code
_entity_poly.pdbx_strand_id
1 'polypeptide(L)'
;MIPAQTKNAGRLGAPGGSGTGAAEIDFGDDASIYANDGECDDPRFEGPGMTSTPLLDTDRGHDASDCRAAYQAGTIRLKTT
;
A
#
# COMPACT_ATOMS: atom_id res chain seq x y z
N MET A 1 10.93 4.33 17.41
CA MET A 1 12.31 4.16 16.89
C MET A 1 12.60 2.67 16.87
N ILE A 2 12.16 1.99 15.81
CA ILE A 2 12.31 0.54 15.66
C ILE A 2 13.19 0.27 14.42
N PRO A 3 14.18 -0.63 14.53
CA PRO A 3 15.25 -0.78 13.55
C PRO A 3 14.81 -1.53 12.30
N ALA A 4 15.22 -1.03 11.14
CA ALA A 4 15.07 -1.65 9.82
C ALA A 4 15.64 -3.08 9.80
N GLN A 5 14.83 -4.05 9.37
CA GLN A 5 15.22 -5.46 9.24
C GLN A 5 15.34 -5.86 7.77
N THR A 6 16.35 -6.68 7.49
CA THR A 6 16.92 -7.01 6.18
C THR A 6 15.93 -7.64 5.19
N LYS A 7 15.73 -6.93 4.06
CA LYS A 7 14.90 -7.27 2.90
C LYS A 7 15.58 -8.35 2.05
N ASN A 8 14.95 -9.51 1.88
CA ASN A 8 15.38 -10.49 0.88
C ASN A 8 14.66 -10.22 -0.44
N ALA A 9 15.43 -9.99 -1.50
CA ALA A 9 14.92 -9.68 -2.82
C ALA A 9 14.19 -10.88 -3.44
N GLY A 10 13.00 -10.61 -3.98
CA GLY A 10 12.50 -11.31 -5.16
C GLY A 10 11.23 -12.12 -4.98
N ARG A 11 10.13 -11.61 -5.57
CA ARG A 11 9.36 -12.37 -6.57
C ARG A 11 8.34 -11.51 -7.32
N LEU A 12 8.69 -11.27 -8.59
CA LEU A 12 7.85 -11.28 -9.80
C LEU A 12 6.41 -10.73 -9.66
N GLY A 13 6.17 -9.60 -10.33
CA GLY A 13 4.83 -9.04 -10.55
C GLY A 13 3.88 -10.04 -11.25
N ALA A 14 2.62 -9.98 -10.85
CA ALA A 14 1.53 -10.77 -11.41
C ALA A 14 0.45 -9.84 -12.01
N PRO A 15 -0.11 -10.15 -13.20
CA PRO A 15 -1.23 -9.41 -13.76
C PRO A 15 -2.60 -10.05 -13.43
N GLY A 16 -3.57 -9.21 -13.06
CA GLY A 16 -4.98 -9.26 -13.49
C GLY A 16 -6.03 -10.03 -12.65
N GLY A 17 -7.15 -9.34 -12.31
CA GLY A 17 -8.49 -9.85 -12.65
C GLY A 17 -9.59 -9.97 -11.58
N SER A 18 -10.43 -8.94 -11.47
CA SER A 18 -11.93 -8.96 -11.38
C SER A 18 -12.67 -9.49 -10.12
N GLY A 19 -13.26 -8.55 -9.37
CA GLY A 19 -14.39 -8.75 -8.45
C GLY A 19 -15.20 -7.46 -8.29
N THR A 20 -16.47 -7.48 -8.71
CA THR A 20 -17.38 -6.32 -8.78
C THR A 20 -17.61 -5.67 -7.41
N GLY A 21 -17.03 -4.48 -7.21
CA GLY A 21 -17.12 -3.65 -6.00
C GLY A 21 -15.88 -2.76 -5.82
N ALA A 22 -14.73 -3.24 -6.29
CA ALA A 22 -13.56 -2.44 -6.62
C ALA A 22 -13.57 -2.22 -8.13
N ALA A 23 -13.79 -0.99 -8.60
CA ALA A 23 -13.07 -0.63 -9.83
C ALA A 23 -11.60 -0.94 -9.52
N GLU A 24 -10.99 -1.87 -10.26
CA GLU A 24 -9.70 -2.49 -9.91
C GLU A 24 -8.72 -1.42 -9.46
N ILE A 25 -8.55 -1.26 -8.14
CA ILE A 25 -7.74 -0.18 -7.58
C ILE A 25 -6.32 -0.48 -8.01
N ASP A 26 -5.72 0.45 -8.73
CA ASP A 26 -4.32 0.35 -9.09
C ASP A 26 -3.46 0.70 -7.86
N PHE A 27 -3.07 -0.32 -7.11
CA PHE A 27 -2.19 -0.18 -5.94
C PHE A 27 -0.76 0.20 -6.33
N GLY A 28 -0.36 0.02 -7.60
CA GLY A 28 0.99 0.32 -8.08
C GLY A 28 2.04 -0.75 -7.75
N ASP A 29 3.24 -0.32 -7.35
CA ASP A 29 4.40 -1.17 -7.02
C ASP A 29 4.89 -0.97 -5.57
N ASP A 30 6.02 -1.60 -5.21
CA ASP A 30 6.65 -1.50 -3.88
C ASP A 30 7.99 -0.73 -3.93
N ALA A 31 8.06 0.33 -4.75
CA ALA A 31 9.30 1.11 -4.91
C ALA A 31 9.60 2.08 -3.76
N SER A 32 8.65 2.33 -2.84
CA SER A 32 8.87 3.20 -1.69
C SER A 32 9.92 2.59 -0.74
N ILE A 33 10.65 3.47 -0.04
CA ILE A 33 11.57 3.05 1.02
C ILE A 33 10.83 2.40 2.19
N TYR A 34 9.56 2.79 2.40
CA TYR A 34 8.67 2.29 3.45
C TYR A 34 7.87 1.06 3.03
N ALA A 35 7.86 0.71 1.74
CA ALA A 35 7.11 -0.45 1.27
C ALA A 35 7.51 -1.76 1.96
N ASN A 36 6.49 -2.59 2.22
CA ASN A 36 6.53 -3.87 2.92
C ASN A 36 6.88 -3.74 4.42
N ASP A 37 6.40 -2.69 5.09
CA ASP A 37 6.53 -2.50 6.53
C ASP A 37 5.24 -2.77 7.33
N GLY A 38 4.13 -3.06 6.62
CA GLY A 38 2.84 -3.42 7.20
C GLY A 38 1.92 -2.22 7.46
N GLU A 39 2.33 -1.02 7.07
CA GLU A 39 1.52 0.19 7.09
C GLU A 39 1.32 0.71 5.66
N CYS A 40 0.15 1.28 5.34
CA CYS A 40 -0.05 1.90 4.03
C CYS A 40 0.46 3.35 4.02
N ASP A 41 1.42 3.67 3.18
CA ASP A 41 2.00 5.01 3.00
C ASP A 41 1.38 5.80 1.82
N ASP A 42 0.51 5.17 1.03
CA ASP A 42 -0.06 5.81 -0.15
C ASP A 42 -1.11 6.88 0.20
N PRO A 43 -0.87 8.18 -0.14
CA PRO A 43 -1.77 9.28 0.19
C PRO A 43 -3.15 9.20 -0.47
N ARG A 44 -3.39 8.28 -1.42
CA ARG A 44 -4.72 8.02 -2.01
C ARG A 44 -5.68 7.37 -1.02
N PHE A 45 -5.18 6.75 0.04
CA PHE A 45 -5.99 6.02 1.03
C PHE A 45 -6.09 6.76 2.37
N GLU A 46 -7.06 6.33 3.16
CA GLU A 46 -7.27 6.77 4.54
C GLU A 46 -7.83 5.62 5.40
N GLY A 47 -7.50 5.63 6.69
CA GLY A 47 -8.03 4.68 7.68
C GLY A 47 -6.99 4.23 8.71
N PRO A 48 -7.37 3.39 9.68
CA PRO A 48 -6.47 2.85 10.70
C PRO A 48 -5.34 1.95 10.19
N GLY A 49 -5.37 1.48 8.94
CA GLY A 49 -4.24 0.76 8.34
C GLY A 49 -3.19 1.63 7.65
N MET A 50 -3.31 2.96 7.77
CA MET A 50 -2.30 3.90 7.26
C MET A 50 -1.12 4.01 8.22
N THR A 51 0.03 4.41 7.68
CA THR A 51 1.17 4.88 8.48
C THR A 51 0.75 5.99 9.45
N SER A 52 1.40 6.02 10.62
CA SER A 52 1.29 7.15 11.55
C SER A 52 2.25 8.31 11.21
N THR A 53 3.09 8.14 10.20
CA THR A 53 4.04 9.17 9.75
C THR A 53 3.43 10.10 8.70
N PRO A 54 4.05 11.26 8.41
CA PRO A 54 3.55 12.15 7.35
C PRO A 54 3.55 11.45 5.99
N LEU A 55 2.39 11.44 5.32
CA LEU A 55 2.24 10.89 3.98
C LEU A 55 2.97 11.77 2.96
N LEU A 56 3.78 11.15 2.09
CA LEU A 56 4.51 11.84 1.03
C LEU A 56 3.87 11.56 -0.33
N ASP A 57 3.80 12.57 -1.19
CA ASP A 57 3.33 12.36 -2.56
C ASP A 57 4.22 11.40 -3.36
N THR A 58 5.48 11.24 -2.95
CA THR A 58 6.42 10.27 -3.53
C THR A 58 6.07 8.81 -3.23
N ASP A 59 5.21 8.54 -2.24
CA ASP A 59 4.77 7.18 -1.88
C ASP A 59 3.46 6.78 -2.57
N ARG A 60 2.86 7.70 -3.34
CA ARG A 60 1.65 7.45 -4.12
C ARG A 60 1.88 6.33 -5.14
N GLY A 61 1.23 5.19 -4.94
CA GLY A 61 1.34 4.01 -5.80
C GLY A 61 2.66 3.26 -5.67
N HIS A 62 3.43 3.51 -4.61
CA HIS A 62 4.74 2.88 -4.39
C HIS A 62 4.79 2.04 -3.11
N ASP A 63 3.63 1.75 -2.54
CA ASP A 63 3.44 0.90 -1.36
C ASP A 63 2.28 -0.10 -1.55
N ALA A 64 2.33 -0.82 -2.68
CA ALA A 64 1.19 -1.58 -3.18
C ALA A 64 0.81 -2.77 -2.31
N SER A 65 1.79 -3.51 -1.79
CA SER A 65 1.55 -4.73 -1.02
C SER A 65 0.82 -4.43 0.29
N ASP A 66 1.25 -3.40 1.03
CA ASP A 66 0.67 -3.03 2.32
C ASP A 66 -0.70 -2.36 2.14
N CYS A 67 -0.83 -1.41 1.21
CA CYS A 67 -2.11 -0.78 0.91
C CYS A 67 -3.16 -1.79 0.39
N ARG A 68 -2.76 -2.78 -0.40
CA ARG A 68 -3.69 -3.85 -0.84
C ARG A 68 -4.16 -4.69 0.34
N ALA A 69 -3.23 -5.11 1.21
CA ALA A 69 -3.57 -5.92 2.38
C ALA A 69 -4.51 -5.17 3.33
N ALA A 70 -4.21 -3.89 3.63
CA ALA A 70 -5.04 -3.05 4.48
C ALA A 70 -6.43 -2.79 3.85
N TYR A 71 -6.50 -2.58 2.53
CA TYR A 71 -7.80 -2.39 1.85
C TYR A 71 -8.65 -3.68 1.92
N GLN A 72 -8.04 -4.84 1.69
CA GLN A 72 -8.72 -6.14 1.80
C GLN A 72 -9.15 -6.47 3.23
N ALA A 73 -8.37 -6.03 4.23
CA ALA A 73 -8.73 -6.12 5.64
C ALA A 73 -9.84 -5.14 6.06
N GLY A 74 -10.22 -4.20 5.20
CA GLY A 74 -11.20 -3.14 5.49
C GLY A 74 -10.68 -2.09 6.48
N THR A 75 -9.37 -2.03 6.70
CA THR A 75 -8.73 -1.05 7.61
C THR A 75 -8.37 0.25 6.92
N ILE A 76 -8.39 0.31 5.58
CA ILE A 76 -8.32 1.55 4.81
C ILE A 76 -9.37 1.58 3.70
N ARG A 77 -9.63 2.78 3.18
CA ARG A 77 -10.48 3.02 2.00
C ARG A 77 -9.83 4.06 1.10
N LEU A 78 -10.23 4.09 -0.18
CA LEU A 78 -9.86 5.20 -1.06
C LEU A 78 -10.54 6.49 -0.57
N LYS A 79 -9.79 7.58 -0.58
CA LYS A 79 -10.34 8.92 -0.34
C LYS A 79 -11.35 9.24 -1.44
N THR A 80 -12.52 9.74 -1.04
CA THR A 80 -13.51 10.30 -1.96
C THR A 80 -13.26 11.80 -2.03
N THR A 81 -12.40 12.21 -2.96
CA THR A 81 -12.13 13.63 -3.22
C THR A 81 -13.20 14.19 -4.16
#